data_AF-A0Y459-F1
#
_entry.id   AF-A0Y459-F1
#
_cell.length_a   1.000
_cell.length_b   1.000
_cell.length_c   1.000
_cell.angle_alpha   90.00
_cell.angle_beta   90.00
_cell.angle_gamma   90.00
#
_symmetry.space_group_name_H-M   'P 1'
#
loop_
_entity.id
_entity.type
_entity.pdbx_description
1 polymer ?
#
loop_
_entity_poly.entity_id
_entity_poly.type
_entity_poly.pdbx_seq_one_letter_code
_entity_poly.pdbx_strand_id
1 'polypeptide(L)'
;MVKLLAVLTVLISIGGCNSMSNAVAKPALLTEVNPGVITVLQQAIIKAKGGTLVTLADTVFTKRSELLLSHGTSKDPNGMPIMGAHNIKSEKFVLQIIGEQCVLYYPKKDLTIELKNVSCKAQ
;
A
#
# COMPACT_ATOMS: atom_id res chain seq x y z
N MET A 1 30.90 -68.77 1.14
CA MET A 1 30.67 -67.83 2.25
C MET A 1 30.94 -66.43 1.73
N VAL A 2 29.95 -65.55 1.61
CA VAL A 2 30.06 -64.10 1.87
C VAL A 2 28.63 -63.63 2.13
N LYS A 3 28.34 -63.37 3.40
CA LYS A 3 27.20 -62.58 3.86
C LYS A 3 27.47 -61.13 3.46
N LEU A 4 26.55 -60.46 2.79
CA LEU A 4 26.45 -59.00 2.89
C LEU A 4 24.98 -58.60 2.80
N LEU A 5 24.39 -58.44 3.99
CA LEU A 5 23.23 -57.60 4.24
C LEU A 5 23.57 -56.17 3.78
N ALA A 6 22.72 -55.59 2.96
CA ALA A 6 22.57 -54.14 2.91
C ALA A 6 21.10 -53.83 2.57
N VAL A 7 20.28 -53.82 3.62
CA VAL A 7 18.91 -53.28 3.57
C VAL A 7 19.05 -51.76 3.42
N LEU A 8 18.84 -51.27 2.20
CA LEU A 8 18.87 -49.84 1.91
C LEU A 8 17.48 -49.26 2.18
N THR A 9 17.25 -48.88 3.44
CA THR A 9 16.03 -48.17 3.85
C THR A 9 16.06 -46.76 3.28
N VAL A 10 15.39 -46.56 2.14
CA VAL A 10 15.20 -45.23 1.55
C VAL A 10 14.15 -44.49 2.40
N LEU A 11 14.61 -43.65 3.33
CA LEU A 11 13.76 -42.65 3.99
C LEU A 11 13.47 -41.55 2.98
N ILE A 12 12.36 -41.67 2.26
CA ILE A 12 11.80 -40.59 1.44
C ILE A 12 11.15 -39.60 2.43
N SER A 13 11.94 -38.66 2.93
CA SER A 13 11.42 -37.48 3.59
C SER A 13 10.69 -36.65 2.54
N ILE A 14 9.37 -36.85 2.45
CA ILE A 14 8.47 -35.97 1.70
C ILE A 14 8.44 -34.65 2.47
N GLY A 15 9.38 -33.77 2.15
CA GLY A 15 9.34 -32.37 2.57
C GLY A 15 8.10 -31.75 1.95
N GLY A 16 7.02 -31.66 2.72
CA GLY A 16 5.82 -30.94 2.33
C GLY A 16 6.22 -29.51 1.98
N CYS A 17 5.89 -29.09 0.76
CA CYS A 17 5.97 -27.69 0.38
C CYS A 17 5.04 -26.93 1.33
N ASN A 18 5.61 -26.26 2.34
CA ASN A 18 4.89 -25.29 3.13
C ASN A 18 4.52 -24.18 2.16
N SER A 19 3.31 -24.25 1.60
CA SER A 19 2.72 -23.17 0.83
C SER A 19 2.57 -22.00 1.78
N MET A 20 3.63 -21.18 1.88
CA MET A 20 3.56 -19.83 2.41
C MET A 20 2.37 -19.18 1.71
N SER A 21 1.28 -18.98 2.45
CA SER A 21 0.16 -18.18 2.00
C SER A 21 0.68 -16.76 1.84
N ASN A 22 1.29 -16.48 0.69
CA ASN A 22 1.66 -15.14 0.29
C ASN A 22 0.33 -14.45 0.01
N ALA A 23 -0.21 -13.80 1.03
CA ALA A 23 -1.45 -13.04 0.91
C ALA A 23 -1.26 -12.03 -0.24
N VAL A 24 -2.01 -12.22 -1.32
CA VAL A 24 -1.91 -11.40 -2.52
C VAL A 24 -2.54 -10.04 -2.24
N ALA A 25 -1.81 -8.96 -2.53
CA ALA A 25 -2.34 -7.61 -2.43
C ALA A 25 -3.49 -7.40 -3.41
N LYS A 26 -4.63 -6.95 -2.90
CA LYS A 26 -5.83 -6.64 -3.71
C LYS A 26 -6.20 -5.17 -3.52
N PRO A 27 -6.66 -4.46 -4.56
CA PRO A 27 -7.21 -3.11 -4.39
C PRO A 27 -8.33 -3.10 -3.35
N ALA A 28 -8.38 -2.05 -2.54
CA ALA A 28 -9.33 -1.96 -1.44
C ALA A 28 -10.00 -0.58 -1.34
N LEU A 29 -11.15 -0.55 -0.69
CA LEU A 29 -11.91 0.64 -0.33
C LEU A 29 -12.01 0.76 1.19
N LEU A 30 -11.97 1.98 1.71
CA LEU A 30 -12.25 2.23 3.12
C LEU A 30 -13.71 1.86 3.44
N THR A 31 -13.91 1.17 4.55
CA THR A 31 -15.25 0.86 5.07
C THR A 31 -15.79 1.97 5.98
N GLU A 32 -14.89 2.77 6.55
CA GLU A 32 -15.20 3.89 7.42
C GLU A 32 -14.23 5.04 7.17
N VAL A 33 -14.72 6.27 7.24
CA VAL A 33 -13.88 7.47 7.19
C VAL A 33 -14.25 8.39 8.33
N ASN A 34 -13.24 8.77 9.10
CA ASN A 34 -13.33 9.73 10.18
C ASN A 34 -12.03 10.55 10.22
N PRO A 35 -11.98 11.66 10.99
CA PRO A 35 -10.78 12.51 11.04
C PRO A 35 -9.49 11.77 11.44
N GLY A 36 -9.59 10.74 12.28
CA GLY A 36 -8.46 9.89 12.67
C GLY A 36 -7.89 9.10 11.49
N VAL A 37 -8.77 8.45 10.71
CA VAL A 37 -8.38 7.72 9.48
C VAL A 37 -7.74 8.66 8.46
N ILE A 38 -8.30 9.85 8.26
CA ILE A 38 -7.72 10.87 7.37
C ILE A 38 -6.31 11.27 7.85
N THR A 39 -6.13 11.48 9.15
CA THR A 39 -4.82 11.81 9.72
C THR A 39 -3.80 10.70 9.49
N VAL A 40 -4.17 9.44 9.69
CA VAL A 40 -3.29 8.28 9.43
C VAL A 40 -2.88 8.24 7.95
N LEU A 41 -3.82 8.42 7.04
CA LEU A 41 -3.55 8.44 5.59
C LEU A 41 -2.63 9.61 5.20
N GLN A 42 -2.87 10.80 5.74
CA GLN A 42 -2.02 11.97 5.51
C GLN A 42 -0.60 11.70 5.97
N GLN A 43 -0.41 11.18 7.19
CA GLN A 43 0.92 10.85 7.71
C GLN A 43 1.64 9.80 6.87
N ALA A 44 0.93 8.75 6.43
CA ALA A 44 1.49 7.72 5.56
C ALA A 44 1.95 8.32 4.21
N ILE A 45 1.12 9.16 3.58
CA ILE A 45 1.46 9.83 2.31
C ILE A 45 2.62 10.81 2.50
N ILE A 46 2.61 11.63 3.56
CA ILE A 46 3.70 12.57 3.87
C ILE A 46 5.01 11.80 4.03
N LYS A 47 5.00 10.70 4.79
CA LYS A 47 6.17 9.83 4.97
C LYS A 47 6.65 9.24 3.64
N ALA A 48 5.73 8.70 2.83
CA ALA A 48 6.06 8.13 1.52
C ALA A 48 6.67 9.16 0.55
N LYS A 49 6.14 10.39 0.55
CA LYS A 49 6.64 11.50 -0.29
C LYS A 49 7.96 12.09 0.20
N GLY A 50 8.27 11.97 1.50
CA GLY A 50 9.48 12.54 2.10
C GLY A 50 9.24 13.89 2.79
N GLY A 51 8.06 14.11 3.38
CA GLY A 51 7.79 15.23 4.28
C GLY A 51 6.88 16.34 3.73
N THR A 52 6.51 16.30 2.45
CA THR A 52 5.60 17.32 1.88
C THR A 52 4.19 17.14 2.39
N LEU A 53 3.61 18.19 2.99
CA LEU A 53 2.22 18.22 3.44
C LEU A 53 1.24 17.96 2.30
N VAL A 54 0.12 17.33 2.64
CA VAL A 54 -0.94 16.96 1.70
C VAL A 54 -2.31 17.18 2.31
N THR A 55 -3.26 17.61 1.50
CA THR A 55 -4.67 17.68 1.85
C THR A 55 -5.40 16.54 1.15
N LEU A 56 -6.22 15.80 1.89
CA LEU A 56 -7.05 14.73 1.36
C LEU A 56 -8.52 15.15 1.41
N ALA A 57 -9.30 14.66 0.44
CA ALA A 57 -10.75 14.74 0.53
C ALA A 57 -11.27 13.88 1.69
N ASP A 58 -12.40 14.29 2.26
CA ASP A 58 -13.16 13.55 3.27
C ASP A 58 -13.67 12.17 2.79
N THR A 59 -13.67 11.96 1.47
CA THR A 59 -14.14 10.75 0.80
C THR A 59 -13.00 9.95 0.17
N VAL A 60 -11.75 10.24 0.52
CA VAL A 60 -10.56 9.54 0.02
C VAL A 60 -10.72 8.02 0.17
N PHE A 61 -10.39 7.25 -0.87
CA PHE A 61 -10.50 5.79 -0.92
C PHE A 61 -11.87 5.16 -0.61
N THR A 62 -12.96 5.91 -0.58
CA THR A 62 -14.32 5.34 -0.34
C THR A 62 -14.96 4.77 -1.60
N LYS A 63 -14.61 5.30 -2.78
CA LYS A 63 -15.22 4.93 -4.08
C LYS A 63 -14.23 4.29 -5.05
N ARG A 64 -12.94 4.55 -4.87
CA ARG A 64 -11.85 4.08 -5.72
C ARG A 64 -10.66 3.72 -4.84
N SER A 65 -10.00 2.62 -5.14
CA SER A 65 -8.75 2.24 -4.47
C SER A 65 -7.57 3.13 -4.85
N GLU A 66 -7.68 3.96 -5.88
CA GLU A 66 -6.60 4.81 -6.37
C GLU A 66 -6.84 6.28 -5.99
N LEU A 67 -5.77 6.94 -5.52
CA LEU A 67 -5.71 8.36 -5.28
C LEU A 67 -4.65 8.97 -6.19
N LEU A 68 -5.08 9.94 -7.00
CA LEU A 68 -4.18 10.81 -7.75
C LEU A 68 -4.04 12.12 -6.99
N LEU A 69 -2.84 12.37 -6.47
CA LEU A 69 -2.51 13.59 -5.78
C LEU A 69 -1.88 14.57 -6.75
N SER A 70 -2.65 15.57 -7.16
CA SER A 70 -2.15 16.67 -7.98
C SER A 70 -1.36 17.66 -7.12
N HIS A 71 -0.40 18.33 -7.75
CA HIS A 71 0.21 19.51 -7.15
C HIS A 71 -0.79 20.66 -7.23
N GLY A 72 -1.12 21.26 -6.09
CA GLY A 72 -1.93 22.46 -6.07
C GLY A 72 -1.24 23.58 -6.84
N THR A 73 -2.03 24.51 -7.41
CA THR A 73 -1.48 25.77 -7.92
C THR A 73 -0.95 26.56 -6.73
N SER A 74 0.37 26.59 -6.55
CA SER A 74 1.00 27.52 -5.62
C SER A 74 0.53 28.93 -5.95
N LYS A 75 0.08 29.68 -4.95
CA LYS A 75 -0.32 31.07 -5.11
C LYS A 75 0.80 31.97 -4.60
N ASP A 76 0.98 33.12 -5.24
CA ASP A 76 1.82 34.20 -4.72
C ASP A 76 1.17 34.85 -3.47
N PRO A 77 1.85 35.77 -2.78
CA PRO A 77 1.27 36.48 -1.64
C PRO A 77 -0.02 37.27 -1.95
N ASN A 78 -0.30 37.56 -3.22
CA ASN A 78 -1.52 38.23 -3.68
C ASN A 78 -2.65 37.24 -4.02
N GLY A 79 -2.44 35.93 -3.83
CA GLY A 79 -3.40 34.89 -4.13
C GLY A 79 -3.45 34.47 -5.61
N MET A 80 -2.55 34.99 -6.44
CA MET A 80 -2.47 34.69 -7.88
C MET A 80 -1.69 33.38 -8.11
N PRO A 81 -2.16 32.47 -8.99
CA PRO A 81 -1.39 31.28 -9.34
C PRO A 81 0.02 31.62 -9.84
N ILE A 82 1.04 31.00 -9.27
CA ILE A 82 2.42 31.11 -9.75
C ILE A 82 2.47 30.42 -11.12
N MET A 83 2.78 31.21 -12.14
CA MET A 83 2.91 30.73 -13.52
C MET A 83 4.08 29.75 -13.63
N GLY A 84 3.88 28.65 -14.38
CA GLY A 84 4.91 27.61 -14.58
C GLY A 84 4.63 26.26 -13.93
N ALA A 85 3.59 26.14 -13.10
CA ALA A 85 3.19 24.86 -12.47
C ALA A 85 2.46 23.86 -13.40
N HIS A 86 2.49 24.07 -14.73
CA HIS A 86 1.66 23.34 -15.69
C HIS A 86 2.15 21.91 -16.02
N ASN A 87 3.38 21.55 -15.63
CA ASN A 87 4.00 20.26 -15.97
C ASN A 87 4.30 19.34 -14.77
N ILE A 88 3.76 19.64 -13.58
CA ILE A 88 4.08 18.82 -12.40
C ILE A 88 3.21 17.55 -12.41
N LYS A 89 3.87 16.40 -12.58
CA LYS A 89 3.20 15.09 -12.62
C LYS A 89 2.48 14.80 -11.30
N SER A 90 1.25 14.32 -11.39
CA SER A 90 0.49 13.81 -10.25
C SER A 90 1.17 12.60 -9.63
N GLU A 91 1.09 12.46 -8.30
CA GLU A 91 1.54 11.27 -7.60
C GLU A 91 0.38 10.29 -7.45
N LYS A 92 0.61 8.99 -7.68
CA LYS A 92 -0.39 7.94 -7.51
C LYS A 92 -0.17 7.18 -6.21
N PHE A 93 -1.24 6.94 -5.47
CA PHE A 93 -1.29 6.03 -4.33
C PHE A 93 -2.41 5.03 -4.51
N VAL A 94 -2.23 3.82 -3.99
CA VAL A 94 -3.23 2.75 -4.07
C VAL A 94 -3.48 2.19 -2.68
N LEU A 95 -4.73 2.21 -2.22
CA LEU A 95 -5.15 1.47 -1.04
C LEU A 95 -5.31 0.00 -1.42
N GLN A 96 -4.67 -0.88 -0.66
CA GLN A 96 -4.72 -2.32 -0.86
C GLN A 96 -5.05 -3.02 0.45
N ILE A 97 -5.54 -4.24 0.32
CA ILE A 97 -5.67 -5.20 1.41
C ILE A 97 -4.73 -6.37 1.15
N ILE A 98 -3.92 -6.71 2.16
CA ILE A 98 -3.02 -7.87 2.18
C ILE A 98 -3.43 -8.70 3.39
N GLY A 99 -4.05 -9.86 3.17
CA GLY A 99 -4.66 -10.62 4.24
C GLY A 99 -5.83 -9.84 4.85
N GLU A 100 -5.69 -9.42 6.10
CA GLU A 100 -6.67 -8.58 6.81
C GLU A 100 -6.17 -7.13 7.01
N GLN A 101 -4.93 -6.84 6.58
CA GLN A 101 -4.30 -5.56 6.81
C GLN A 101 -4.52 -4.60 5.64
N CYS A 102 -4.93 -3.38 5.96
CA CYS A 102 -5.00 -2.28 5.03
C CYS A 102 -3.62 -1.64 4.87
N VAL A 103 -3.15 -1.53 3.64
CA VAL A 103 -1.86 -0.95 3.32
C VAL A 103 -2.00 0.13 2.25
N LEU A 104 -1.17 1.15 2.36
CA LEU A 104 -1.00 2.18 1.33
C LEU A 104 0.22 1.83 0.49
N TYR A 105 -0.01 1.55 -0.78
CA TYR A 105 1.04 1.30 -1.76
C TYR A 105 1.35 2.58 -2.54
N TYR A 106 2.64 2.87 -2.68
CA TYR A 106 3.18 3.99 -3.45
C TYR A 106 4.04 3.46 -4.61
N PRO A 107 3.46 3.30 -5.82
CA PRO A 107 4.14 2.66 -6.95
C PRO A 107 5.45 3.32 -7.36
N LYS A 108 5.56 4.66 -7.25
CA LYS A 108 6.75 5.40 -7.70
C LYS A 108 8.04 5.01 -6.95
N LYS A 109 7.91 4.54 -5.71
CA LYS A 109 9.04 4.10 -4.87
C LYS A 109 8.97 2.62 -4.51
N ASP A 110 8.02 1.89 -5.08
CA ASP A 110 7.68 0.51 -4.68
C ASP A 110 7.58 0.33 -3.16
N LEU A 111 6.87 1.27 -2.51
CA LEU A 111 6.80 1.35 -1.06
C LEU A 111 5.41 0.98 -0.56
N THR A 112 5.35 0.05 0.38
CA THR A 112 4.12 -0.34 1.08
C THR A 112 4.18 0.12 2.53
N ILE A 113 3.13 0.80 3.00
CA ILE A 113 2.99 1.29 4.37
C ILE A 113 1.74 0.69 4.99
N GLU A 114 1.89 -0.03 6.10
CA GLU A 114 0.75 -0.51 6.88
C GLU A 114 -0.02 0.66 7.51
N LEU A 115 -1.34 0.61 7.41
CA LEU A 115 -2.25 1.61 7.97
C LEU A 115 -2.86 1.08 9.27
N LYS A 116 -2.40 1.61 10.40
CA LYS A 116 -2.92 1.23 11.72
C LYS A 116 -4.30 1.85 11.96
N ASN A 117 -5.20 1.09 12.58
CA ASN A 117 -6.56 1.52 12.93
C ASN A 117 -7.36 2.00 11.72
N VAL A 118 -7.13 1.38 10.55
CA VAL A 118 -7.87 1.66 9.31
C VAL A 118 -8.52 0.37 8.84
N SER A 119 -9.84 0.42 8.66
CA SER A 119 -10.63 -0.70 8.15
C SER A 119 -10.90 -0.51 6.64
N CYS A 120 -10.70 -1.57 5.87
CA CYS A 120 -10.92 -1.59 4.43
C CYS A 120 -11.42 -2.96 3.98
N LYS A 121 -12.02 -2.99 2.80
CA LYS A 121 -12.48 -4.21 2.14
C LYS A 121 -11.93 -4.26 0.71
N ALA A 122 -11.77 -5.46 0.17
CA ALA A 122 -11.47 -5.60 -1.26
C ALA A 122 -12.53 -4.87 -2.10
N GLN A 123 -12.07 -4.20 -3.16
CA GLN A 123 -12.92 -3.48 -4.11
C GLN A 123 -13.69 -4.44 -5.02
#